data_AF-A0A081DAI5-F1
#
_entry.id   AF-A0A081DAI5-F1
#
_cell.length_a   1.000
_cell.length_b   1.000
_cell.length_c   1.000
_cell.angle_alpha   90.00
_cell.angle_beta   90.00
_cell.angle_gamma   90.00
#
_symmetry.space_group_name_H-M   'P 1'
#
loop_
_entity.id
_entity.type
_entity.pdbx_description
1 polymer ?
#
loop_
_entity_poly.entity_id
_entity_poly.type
_entity_poly.pdbx_seq_one_letter_code
_entity_poly.pdbx_strand_id
1 'polypeptide(L)'
;MDSAFAKAVQHIHTAQGRVIITGIGKSAIIAMKIVATMNSTGTPAIFMHAADAIHGDLGIIQRNDVVICISKSGNTPEIKVLVPLIKNFENKLIAITSHRDSF
;
A
#
# COMPACT_ATOMS: atom_id res chain seq x y z
N MET A 1 -19.37 6.09 -9.71
CA MET A 1 -18.18 5.44 -9.11
C MET A 1 -18.17 5.71 -7.61
N ASP A 2 -17.71 4.76 -6.80
CA ASP A 2 -17.44 5.00 -5.38
C ASP A 2 -16.40 6.13 -5.24
N SER A 3 -16.67 7.11 -4.37
CA SER A 3 -15.81 8.28 -4.17
C SER A 3 -14.42 7.94 -3.63
N ALA A 4 -14.29 6.89 -2.81
CA ALA A 4 -13.01 6.44 -2.28
C ALA A 4 -12.14 5.84 -3.38
N PHE A 5 -12.74 5.06 -4.28
CA PHE A 5 -12.05 4.51 -5.43
C PHE A 5 -11.57 5.62 -6.38
N ALA A 6 -12.43 6.59 -6.71
CA ALA A 6 -12.06 7.71 -7.58
C ALA A 6 -10.88 8.53 -6.98
N LYS A 7 -10.91 8.79 -5.66
CA LYS A 7 -9.82 9.47 -4.96
C LYS A 7 -8.52 8.67 -4.98
N ALA A 8 -8.60 7.35 -4.74
CA ALA A 8 -7.43 6.47 -4.80
C ALA A 8 -6.77 6.49 -6.19
N VAL A 9 -7.58 6.39 -7.26
CA VAL A 9 -7.09 6.49 -8.64
C VAL A 9 -6.44 7.84 -8.89
N GLN A 10 -7.08 8.94 -8.47
CA GLN A 10 -6.53 10.28 -8.64
C GLN A 10 -5.18 10.44 -7.91
N HIS A 11 -5.08 9.96 -6.67
CA HIS A 11 -3.84 10.01 -5.89
C HIS A 11 -2.70 9.25 -6.56
N ILE A 12 -2.98 8.06 -7.09
CA ILE A 12 -1.99 7.27 -7.84
C ILE A 12 -1.60 8.00 -9.14
N HIS A 13 -2.57 8.52 -9.88
CA HIS A 13 -2.33 9.18 -11.17
C HIS A 13 -1.46 10.44 -11.05
N THR A 14 -1.62 11.21 -9.96
CA THR A 14 -0.83 12.44 -9.72
C THR A 14 0.43 12.21 -8.88
N ALA A 15 0.72 10.97 -8.49
CA ALA A 15 1.89 10.66 -7.68
C ALA A 15 3.18 10.97 -8.45
N GLN A 16 4.14 11.58 -7.76
CA GLN A 16 5.48 11.84 -8.32
C GLN A 16 6.51 10.76 -7.94
N GLY A 17 6.12 9.84 -7.07
CA GLY A 17 6.91 8.66 -6.71
C GLY A 17 6.35 7.39 -7.35
N ARG A 18 6.53 6.28 -6.65
CA ARG A 18 6.09 4.95 -7.03
C ARG A 18 4.88 4.55 -6.20
N VAL A 19 4.16 3.52 -6.66
CA VAL A 19 3.14 2.85 -5.88
C VAL A 19 3.78 1.70 -5.10
N ILE A 20 3.92 1.86 -3.78
CA ILE A 20 4.38 0.80 -2.90
C ILE A 20 3.16 -0.06 -2.54
N ILE A 21 3.17 -1.34 -2.85
CA ILE A 21 2.08 -2.25 -2.50
C ILE A 21 2.56 -3.26 -1.49
N THR A 22 1.83 -3.37 -0.38
CA THR A 22 2.20 -4.21 0.75
C THR A 22 1.05 -5.12 1.18
N GLY A 23 1.40 -6.27 1.73
CA GLY A 23 0.47 -7.28 2.23
C GLY A 23 1.23 -8.44 2.86
N ILE A 24 0.48 -9.36 3.48
CA ILE A 24 1.01 -10.55 4.16
C ILE A 24 0.32 -11.81 3.63
N GLY A 25 1.07 -12.92 3.58
CA GLY A 25 0.55 -14.22 3.22
C GLY A 25 -0.13 -14.20 1.85
N LYS A 26 -1.39 -14.63 1.76
CA LYS A 26 -2.11 -14.64 0.48
C LYS A 26 -2.31 -13.24 -0.11
N SER A 27 -2.44 -12.20 0.72
CA SER A 27 -2.51 -10.81 0.24
C SER A 27 -1.20 -10.37 -0.39
N ALA A 28 -0.05 -10.87 0.08
CA ALA A 28 1.25 -10.58 -0.53
C ALA A 28 1.35 -11.12 -1.97
N ILE A 29 0.84 -12.32 -2.21
CA ILE A 29 0.79 -12.92 -3.57
C ILE A 29 -0.03 -12.04 -4.52
N ILE A 30 -1.19 -11.57 -4.07
CA ILE A 30 -2.05 -10.66 -4.85
C ILE A 30 -1.36 -9.31 -5.05
N ALA A 31 -0.72 -8.76 -4.01
CA ALA A 31 0.05 -7.51 -4.10
C ALA A 31 1.15 -7.59 -5.17
N MET A 32 1.94 -8.67 -5.19
CA MET A 32 2.96 -8.90 -6.22
C MET A 32 2.37 -8.93 -7.63
N LYS A 33 1.22 -9.58 -7.83
CA LYS A 33 0.53 -9.57 -9.13
C LYS A 33 0.10 -8.17 -9.54
N ILE A 34 -0.44 -7.38 -8.61
CA ILE A 34 -0.85 -6.00 -8.87
C ILE A 34 0.37 -5.15 -9.25
N VAL A 35 1.50 -5.30 -8.53
CA VAL A 35 2.76 -4.62 -8.87
C VAL A 35 3.19 -4.95 -10.29
N ALA A 36 3.22 -6.23 -10.67
CA ALA A 36 3.55 -6.63 -12.04
C ALA A 36 2.59 -6.00 -13.08
N THR A 37 1.30 -5.94 -12.75
CA THR A 37 0.29 -5.33 -13.62
C THR A 37 0.55 -3.83 -13.80
N MET A 38 0.72 -3.09 -12.70
CA MET A 38 0.97 -1.64 -12.71
C MET A 38 2.23 -1.28 -13.50
N ASN A 39 3.32 -2.02 -13.28
CA ASN A 39 4.56 -1.81 -14.03
C ASN A 39 4.38 -2.06 -15.53
N SER A 40 3.62 -3.11 -15.91
CA SER A 40 3.33 -3.39 -17.33
C SER A 40 2.43 -2.33 -17.99
N THR A 41 1.67 -1.57 -17.20
CA THR A 41 0.79 -0.49 -17.68
C THR A 41 1.38 0.91 -17.46
N GLY A 42 2.69 1.02 -17.22
CA GLY A 42 3.39 2.31 -17.12
C GLY A 42 3.22 3.05 -15.80
N THR A 43 2.71 2.40 -14.75
CA THR A 43 2.68 2.96 -13.38
C THR A 43 3.78 2.30 -12.54
N PRO A 44 4.88 3.01 -12.21
CA PRO A 44 5.97 2.45 -11.42
C PRO A 44 5.47 1.95 -10.05
N ALA A 45 5.69 0.69 -9.75
CA ALA A 45 5.23 0.04 -8.53
C ALA A 45 6.27 -0.93 -7.96
N ILE A 46 6.28 -1.07 -6.63
CA ILE A 46 7.19 -1.96 -5.90
C ILE A 46 6.40 -2.73 -4.86
N PHE A 47 6.71 -4.02 -4.72
CA PHE A 47 6.20 -4.84 -3.63
C PHE A 47 7.08 -4.69 -2.40
N MET A 48 6.47 -4.47 -1.24
CA MET A 48 7.14 -4.46 0.06
C MET A 48 6.39 -5.40 1.00
N HIS A 49 7.04 -6.45 1.50
CA HIS A 49 6.39 -7.36 2.43
C HIS A 49 6.18 -6.67 3.79
N ALA A 50 4.95 -6.68 4.33
CA ALA A 50 4.63 -5.86 5.50
C ALA A 50 5.39 -6.28 6.76
N ALA A 51 5.74 -7.57 6.90
CA ALA A 51 6.54 -8.06 8.01
C ALA A 51 8.00 -7.58 7.93
N ASP A 52 8.54 -7.35 6.73
CA ASP A 52 9.94 -6.93 6.59
C ASP A 52 10.04 -5.41 6.79
N ALA A 53 9.02 -4.67 6.36
CA ALA A 53 8.89 -3.23 6.56
C ALA A 53 8.99 -2.84 8.05
N ILE A 54 8.30 -3.58 8.94
CA ILE A 54 8.33 -3.31 10.38
C ILE A 54 9.67 -3.65 11.05
N HIS A 55 10.54 -4.42 10.38
CA HIS A 55 11.86 -4.82 10.89
C HIS A 55 13.03 -4.07 10.24
N GLY A 56 12.78 -3.07 9.38
CA GLY A 56 13.85 -2.20 8.84
C GLY A 56 13.64 -1.71 7.41
N ASP A 57 12.77 -2.37 6.64
CA ASP A 57 12.62 -2.07 5.20
C ASP A 57 11.75 -0.86 4.88
N LEU A 58 11.34 -0.09 5.89
CA LEU A 58 10.63 1.19 5.70
C LEU A 58 11.40 2.20 4.83
N GLY A 59 12.74 2.09 4.76
CA GLY A 59 13.57 2.91 3.86
C GLY A 59 13.26 2.71 2.37
N ILE A 60 12.50 1.67 2.00
CA ILE A 60 11.99 1.48 0.63
C ILE A 60 11.01 2.58 0.26
N ILE A 61 10.24 3.10 1.23
CA ILE A 61 9.25 4.16 1.02
C ILE A 61 9.96 5.52 0.92
N GLN A 62 9.74 6.22 -0.17
CA GLN A 62 10.30 7.54 -0.43
C GLN A 62 9.24 8.65 -0.29
N ARG A 63 9.69 9.90 -0.16
CA ARG A 63 8.89 11.09 0.19
C ARG A 63 7.67 11.38 -0.72
N ASN A 64 7.59 10.80 -1.91
CA ASN A 64 6.49 11.02 -2.86
C ASN A 64 5.76 9.72 -3.24
N ASP A 65 6.08 8.62 -2.57
CA ASP A 65 5.43 7.33 -2.85
C ASP A 65 3.99 7.33 -2.32
N VAL A 66 3.13 6.58 -3.02
CA VAL A 66 1.79 6.23 -2.56
C VAL A 66 1.81 4.79 -2.07
N VAL A 67 1.28 4.52 -0.89
CA VAL A 67 1.28 3.18 -0.31
C VAL A 67 -0.11 2.57 -0.39
N ILE A 68 -0.21 1.39 -1.01
CA ILE A 68 -1.41 0.55 -1.01
C ILE A 68 -1.18 -0.61 -0.06
N CYS A 69 -1.99 -0.69 0.98
CA CYS A 69 -1.98 -1.78 1.95
C CYS A 69 -3.14 -2.75 1.68
N ILE A 70 -2.84 -4.03 1.45
CA ILE A 70 -3.82 -5.08 1.21
C ILE A 70 -3.92 -5.99 2.44
N SER A 71 -5.04 -5.92 3.13
CA SER A 71 -5.32 -6.77 4.28
C SER A 71 -6.82 -7.01 4.39
N LYS A 72 -7.26 -8.26 4.20
CA LYS A 72 -8.68 -8.61 4.29
C LYS A 72 -9.29 -8.18 5.62
N SER A 73 -8.63 -8.48 6.74
CA SER A 73 -9.14 -8.14 8.08
C SER A 73 -8.89 -6.68 8.48
N GLY A 74 -7.91 -6.02 7.85
CA GLY A 74 -7.42 -4.70 8.24
C GLY A 74 -6.90 -4.63 9.68
N ASN A 75 -6.63 -5.78 10.31
CA ASN A 75 -6.39 -5.86 11.76
C ASN A 75 -5.21 -6.76 12.13
N THR A 76 -4.41 -7.21 11.17
CA THR A 76 -3.23 -8.02 11.48
C THR A 76 -2.23 -7.18 12.29
N PRO A 77 -1.44 -7.80 13.19
CA PRO A 77 -0.47 -7.10 14.02
C PRO A 77 0.48 -6.20 13.21
N GLU A 78 0.95 -6.70 12.07
CA GLU A 78 1.89 -5.98 11.21
C GLU A 78 1.25 -4.75 10.57
N ILE A 79 -0.02 -4.83 10.14
CA ILE A 79 -0.73 -3.66 9.61
C ILE A 79 -0.92 -2.59 10.69
N LYS A 80 -1.26 -3.01 11.92
CA LYS A 80 -1.42 -2.07 13.05
C LYS A 80 -0.13 -1.33 13.40
N VAL A 81 1.02 -1.95 13.18
CA VAL A 81 2.34 -1.31 13.35
C VAL A 81 2.73 -0.49 12.12
N LEU A 82 2.44 -0.98 10.91
CA LEU A 82 2.84 -0.35 9.66
C LEU A 82 2.08 0.95 9.35
N VAL A 83 0.77 0.99 9.60
CA VAL A 83 -0.07 2.15 9.27
C VAL A 83 0.39 3.45 9.95
N PRO A 84 0.68 3.48 11.27
CA PRO A 84 1.24 4.67 11.92
C PRO A 84 2.58 5.09 11.34
N LEU A 85 3.45 4.14 10.99
CA LEU A 85 4.77 4.42 10.41
C LEU A 85 4.60 5.10 9.04
N ILE A 86 3.76 4.59 8.16
CA ILE A 86 3.48 5.22 6.85
C ILE A 86 2.91 6.63 7.02
N LYS A 87 1.98 6.82 7.97
CA LYS A 87 1.39 8.14 8.25
C LYS A 87 2.44 9.14 8.76
N ASN A 88 3.38 8.70 9.58
CA ASN A 88 4.47 9.53 10.09
C ASN A 88 5.45 9.98 8.98
N PHE A 89 5.57 9.22 7.89
CA PHE A 89 6.36 9.59 6.71
C PHE A 89 5.59 10.52 5.75
N GLU A 90 4.35 10.88 6.11
CA GLU A 90 3.45 11.76 5.34
C GLU A 90 3.01 11.21 3.97
N ASN A 91 3.30 9.94 3.69
CA ASN A 91 2.86 9.27 2.47
C ASN A 91 1.34 9.09 2.45
N LYS A 92 0.76 9.11 1.23
CA LYS A 92 -0.65 8.76 1.06
C LYS A 92 -0.84 7.26 1.23
N LEU A 93 -1.74 6.88 2.13
CA LEU A 93 -2.11 5.49 2.40
C LEU A 93 -3.48 5.18 1.80
N ILE A 94 -3.55 4.14 0.98
CA ILE A 94 -4.76 3.55 0.44
C ILE A 94 -4.90 2.15 1.04
N ALA A 95 -6.03 1.84 1.66
CA ALA A 95 -6.29 0.52 2.24
C ALA A 95 -7.29 -0.28 1.39
N ILE A 96 -6.96 -1.53 1.11
CA ILE A 96 -7.88 -2.52 0.52
C ILE A 96 -8.21 -3.55 1.61
N THR A 97 -9.40 -3.41 2.19
CA THR A 97 -9.90 -4.18 3.34
C THR A 97 -11.37 -4.58 3.12
N SER A 98 -11.82 -5.61 3.83
CA SER A 98 -13.23 -6.03 3.80
C SER A 98 -14.13 -5.28 4.80
N HIS A 99 -13.53 -4.54 5.74
CA HIS A 99 -14.25 -3.79 6.77
C HIS A 99 -13.77 -2.33 6.78
N ARG A 100 -14.68 -1.38 6.62
CA ARG A 100 -14.34 0.06 6.59
C ARG A 100 -13.83 0.58 7.93
N ASP A 101 -14.29 -0.01 9.03
CA ASP A 101 -13.94 0.38 10.39
C ASP A 101 -12.72 -0.40 10.93
N SER A 102 -11.99 -1.11 10.07
CA SER A 102 -10.71 -1.67 10.44
C SER A 102 -9.66 -0.58 10.66
N PHE A 103 -8.60 -0.92 11.40
CA PHE A 103 -7.52 -0.01 11.76
C PHE A 103 -6.84 0.65 10.53
#